data_AF-A0A2H6AE04-F1
#
_entry.id   AF-A0A2H6AE04-F1
#
_cell.length_a   1.000
_cell.length_b   1.000
_cell.length_c   1.000
_cell.angle_alpha   90.00
_cell.angle_beta   90.00
_cell.angle_gamma   90.00
#
_symmetry.space_group_name_H-M   'P 1'
#
loop_
_entity.id
_entity.type
_entity.pdbx_description
1 polymer ?
#
loop_
_entity_poly.entity_id
_entity_poly.type
_entity_poly.pdbx_seq_one_letter_code
_entity_poly.pdbx_strand_id
1 'polypeptide(L)'
;MTSDEKVQLAEKIARELRDVSYNEWQKWVNYFAHNYDLPRALQLARLLANSIWVRPDPKKAASSIASVIGKWYDNQLSKIKPEELEEVFGYVGRCLKVAEFERKSASRPEPRPGRPPGRGGRQR
;
A
#
# COMPACT_ATOMS: atom_id res chain seq x y z
N MET A 1 2.85 14.50 17.79
CA MET A 1 4.02 14.12 16.96
C MET A 1 4.28 15.21 15.95
N THR A 2 5.56 15.47 15.61
CA THR A 2 5.91 16.39 14.52
C THR A 2 5.63 15.73 13.16
N SER A 3 5.55 16.52 12.09
CA SER A 3 5.38 15.98 10.73
C SER A 3 6.55 15.07 10.33
N ASP A 4 7.79 15.42 10.69
CA ASP A 4 8.96 14.60 10.38
C ASP A 4 8.92 13.24 11.09
N GLU A 5 8.49 13.20 12.36
CA GLU A 5 8.32 11.95 13.10
C GLU A 5 7.27 11.04 12.44
N LYS A 6 6.16 11.64 11.98
CA LYS A 6 5.09 10.92 11.29
C LYS A 6 5.57 10.34 9.95
N VAL A 7 6.33 11.12 9.18
CA VAL A 7 6.91 10.67 7.91
C VAL A 7 7.92 9.54 8.14
N GLN A 8 8.82 9.67 9.11
CA GLN A 8 9.80 8.62 9.43
C GLN A 8 9.12 7.32 9.89
N LEU A 9 8.06 7.41 10.69
CA LEU A 9 7.27 6.25 11.10
C LEU A 9 6.60 5.60 9.88
N ALA A 10 5.99 6.41 9.02
CA ALA A 10 5.32 5.94 7.82
C ALA A 10 6.28 5.20 6.86
N GLU A 11 7.50 5.72 6.66
CA GLU A 11 8.51 5.06 5.83
C GLU A 11 8.91 3.69 6.38
N LYS A 12 9.06 3.56 7.70
CA LYS A 12 9.39 2.26 8.33
C LYS A 12 8.27 1.25 8.11
N ILE A 13 7.02 1.65 8.34
CA ILE A 13 5.85 0.80 8.11
C ILE A 13 5.73 0.42 6.63
N ALA A 14 5.90 1.37 5.71
CA ALA A 14 5.79 1.14 4.27
C ALA A 14 6.84 0.16 3.74
N ARG A 15 8.05 0.14 4.32
CA ARG A 15 9.10 -0.84 3.96
C ARG A 15 8.67 -2.27 4.30
N GLU A 16 8.01 -2.48 5.44
CA GLU A 16 7.46 -3.80 5.82
C GLU A 16 6.20 -4.17 5.00
N LEU A 17 5.49 -3.18 4.45
CA LEU A 17 4.29 -3.36 3.63
C LEU A 17 4.56 -3.35 2.12
N ARG A 18 5.80 -3.55 1.66
CA ARG A 18 6.16 -3.38 0.23
C ARG A 18 5.32 -4.21 -0.75
N ASP A 19 4.78 -5.34 -0.32
CA ASP A 19 3.94 -6.22 -1.14
C ASP A 19 2.45 -5.85 -1.14
N VAL A 20 2.05 -4.87 -0.33
CA VAL A 20 0.70 -4.32 -0.33
C VAL A 20 0.58 -3.25 -1.41
N SER A 21 -0.44 -3.39 -2.27
CA SER A 21 -0.73 -2.35 -3.25
C SER A 21 -1.30 -1.10 -2.58
N TYR A 22 -1.05 0.06 -3.18
CA TYR A 22 -1.64 1.33 -2.71
C TYR A 22 -3.17 1.25 -2.55
N ASN A 23 -3.84 0.58 -3.49
CA ASN A 23 -5.30 0.49 -3.49
C ASN A 23 -5.84 -0.35 -2.32
N GLU A 24 -5.22 -1.48 -2.00
CA GLU A 24 -5.64 -2.31 -0.86
C GLU A 24 -5.34 -1.62 0.47
N TRP A 25 -4.21 -0.91 0.55
CA TRP A 25 -3.90 -0.05 1.69
C TRP A 25 -4.97 1.03 1.90
N GLN A 26 -5.31 1.78 0.85
CA GLN A 26 -6.30 2.85 0.93
C GLN A 26 -7.69 2.36 1.34
N LYS A 27 -8.15 1.20 0.85
CA LYS A 27 -9.42 0.62 1.30
C LYS A 27 -9.44 0.37 2.80
N TRP A 28 -8.35 -0.17 3.34
CA TRP A 28 -8.23 -0.43 4.77
C TRP A 28 -8.13 0.86 5.59
N VAL A 29 -7.35 1.85 5.12
CA VAL A 29 -7.24 3.16 5.77
C VAL A 29 -8.59 3.89 5.78
N ASN A 30 -9.36 3.84 4.70
CA ASN A 30 -10.70 4.43 4.66
C ASN A 30 -11.61 3.80 5.72
N TYR A 31 -11.55 2.48 5.89
CA TYR A 31 -12.31 1.84 6.97
C TYR A 31 -11.86 2.32 8.35
N PHE A 32 -10.55 2.45 8.59
CA PHE A 32 -10.03 3.04 9.82
C PHE A 32 -10.54 4.47 10.02
N ALA A 33 -10.40 5.36 9.03
CA ALA A 33 -10.78 6.77 9.11
C ALA A 33 -12.28 6.96 9.41
N HIS A 34 -13.15 6.09 8.89
CA HIS A 34 -14.58 6.13 9.22
C HIS A 34 -14.92 5.77 10.67
N ASN A 35 -14.05 5.01 11.35
CA ASN A 35 -14.32 4.49 12.69
C ASN A 35 -13.39 5.08 13.76
N TYR A 36 -12.26 5.66 13.37
CA TYR A 36 -11.14 6.07 14.24
C TYR A 36 -10.73 4.99 15.27
N ASP A 37 -10.90 3.72 14.88
CA ASP A 37 -10.71 2.56 15.74
C ASP A 37 -9.74 1.58 15.07
N LEU A 38 -8.47 1.66 15.48
CA LEU A 38 -7.40 0.83 14.96
C LEU A 38 -7.56 -0.66 15.32
N PRO A 39 -7.92 -1.04 16.58
CA PRO A 39 -8.28 -2.41 16.89
C PRO A 39 -9.34 -3.00 15.97
N ARG A 40 -10.41 -2.25 15.69
CA ARG A 40 -11.48 -2.68 14.79
C ARG A 40 -11.01 -2.78 13.34
N ALA A 41 -10.19 -1.85 12.86
CA ALA A 41 -9.58 -1.94 11.54
C ALA A 41 -8.64 -3.16 11.42
N LEU A 42 -7.88 -3.49 12.46
CA LEU A 42 -7.06 -4.70 12.53
C LEU A 42 -7.90 -5.97 12.52
N GLN A 43 -9.04 -5.98 13.23
CA GLN A 43 -9.98 -7.10 13.18
C GLN A 43 -10.53 -7.30 11.76
N LEU A 44 -10.88 -6.22 11.05
CA LEU A 44 -11.30 -6.31 9.65
C LEU A 44 -10.22 -6.95 8.78
N ALA A 45 -8.96 -6.50 8.91
CA ALA A 45 -7.84 -7.08 8.16
C ALA A 45 -7.70 -8.59 8.44
N ARG A 46 -7.80 -9.01 9.70
CA ARG A 46 -7.78 -10.44 10.09
C ARG A 46 -8.93 -11.24 9.49
N LEU A 47 -10.14 -10.67 9.48
CA LEU A 47 -11.32 -11.31 8.87
C LEU A 47 -11.12 -11.50 7.36
N LEU A 48 -10.68 -10.46 6.66
CA LEU A 48 -10.41 -10.52 5.22
C LEU A 48 -9.28 -11.50 4.88
N ALA A 49 -8.23 -11.55 5.70
CA ALA A 49 -7.11 -12.47 5.55
C ALA A 49 -7.52 -13.95 5.70
N ASN A 50 -8.60 -14.25 6.43
CA ASN A 50 -9.09 -15.62 6.65
C ASN A 50 -10.33 -15.99 5.82
N SER A 51 -10.93 -15.02 5.13
CA SER A 51 -12.15 -15.26 4.36
C SER A 51 -11.91 -16.17 3.15
N ILE A 52 -12.88 -17.05 2.88
CA ILE A 52 -12.93 -17.89 1.68
C ILE A 52 -13.46 -17.13 0.46
N TRP A 53 -14.16 -16.01 0.68
CA TRP A 53 -14.81 -15.21 -0.34
C TRP A 53 -13.91 -14.12 -0.94
N VAL A 54 -12.73 -13.91 -0.34
CA VAL A 54 -11.77 -12.90 -0.76
C VAL A 54 -10.77 -13.50 -1.74
N ARG A 55 -10.56 -12.82 -2.87
CA ARG A 55 -9.58 -13.23 -3.89
C ARG A 55 -8.16 -13.30 -3.31
N PRO A 56 -7.24 -14.07 -3.92
CA PRO A 56 -5.90 -14.26 -3.38
C PRO A 56 -5.11 -12.98 -3.11
N ASP A 57 -5.11 -11.99 -4.02
CA ASP A 57 -4.29 -10.80 -3.85
C ASP A 57 -4.79 -9.86 -2.73
N PRO A 58 -6.08 -9.49 -2.64
CA PRO A 58 -6.59 -8.77 -1.48
C PRO A 58 -6.44 -9.54 -0.17
N LYS A 59 -6.54 -10.88 -0.21
CA LYS A 59 -6.33 -11.73 0.98
C LYS A 59 -4.89 -11.64 1.49
N LYS A 60 -3.91 -11.70 0.59
CA LYS A 60 -2.48 -11.49 0.91
C LYS A 60 -2.25 -10.10 1.48
N ALA A 61 -2.81 -9.06 0.85
CA ALA A 61 -2.68 -7.69 1.33
C ALA A 61 -3.26 -7.53 2.76
N ALA A 62 -4.46 -8.06 3.00
CA ALA A 62 -5.09 -8.05 4.31
C ALA A 62 -4.27 -8.80 5.37
N SER A 63 -3.67 -9.94 5.00
CA SER A 63 -2.77 -10.70 5.89
C SER A 63 -1.52 -9.89 6.26
N SER A 64 -0.86 -9.26 5.27
CA SER A 64 0.30 -8.40 5.51
C SER A 64 -0.04 -7.19 6.38
N ILE A 65 -1.18 -6.54 6.13
CA ILE A 65 -1.67 -5.42 6.94
C ILE A 65 -1.90 -5.89 8.38
N ALA A 66 -2.64 -6.99 8.59
CA ALA A 66 -2.94 -7.51 9.92
C ALA A 66 -1.67 -7.86 10.72
N SER A 67 -0.67 -8.45 10.06
CA SER A 67 0.60 -8.82 10.68
C SER A 67 1.45 -7.60 11.02
N VAL A 68 1.75 -6.75 10.02
CA VAL A 68 2.64 -5.61 10.20
C VAL A 68 2.02 -4.57 11.12
N ILE A 69 0.78 -4.13 10.84
CA ILE A 69 0.13 -3.13 11.68
C ILE A 69 -0.17 -3.68 13.07
N GLY A 70 -0.45 -4.98 13.22
CA GLY A 70 -0.59 -5.62 14.53
C GLY A 70 0.69 -5.50 15.36
N LYS A 71 1.84 -5.84 14.77
CA LYS A 71 3.16 -5.66 15.40
C LYS A 71 3.43 -4.21 15.78
N TRP A 72 3.10 -3.25 14.92
CA TRP A 72 3.29 -1.83 15.21
C TRP A 72 2.30 -1.31 16.27
N TYR A 73 1.09 -1.85 16.32
CA TYR A 73 0.07 -1.53 17.31
C TYR A 73 0.51 -1.85 18.74
N ASP A 74 1.02 -3.06 18.95
CA ASP A 74 1.45 -3.52 20.28
C ASP A 74 2.63 -2.68 20.82
N ASN A 75 3.48 -2.15 19.93
CA ASN A 75 4.68 -1.41 20.31
C ASN A 75 4.47 0.10 20.46
N GLN A 76 3.85 0.72 19.46
CA GLN A 76 3.86 2.18 19.30
C GLN A 76 2.49 2.78 18.91
N LEU A 77 1.76 2.18 17.96
CA LEU A 77 0.56 2.85 17.41
C LEU A 77 -0.59 2.95 18.41
N SER A 78 -0.67 2.06 19.40
CA SER A 78 -1.68 2.12 20.47
C SER A 78 -1.61 3.39 21.33
N LYS A 79 -0.48 4.11 21.30
CA LYS A 79 -0.23 5.33 22.09
C LYS A 79 -0.47 6.62 21.30
N ILE A 80 -0.71 6.50 19.99
CA ILE A 80 -0.88 7.63 19.08
C ILE A 80 -2.37 7.93 18.93
N LYS A 81 -2.72 9.21 18.84
CA LYS A 81 -4.11 9.62 18.64
C LYS A 81 -4.62 9.20 17.25
N PRO A 82 -5.91 8.87 17.10
CA PRO A 82 -6.46 8.41 15.83
C PRO A 82 -6.25 9.38 14.66
N GLU A 83 -6.29 10.69 14.90
CA GLU A 83 -6.09 11.72 13.87
C GLU A 83 -4.63 11.77 13.39
N GLU A 84 -3.68 11.57 14.31
CA GLU A 84 -2.26 11.48 13.98
C GLU A 84 -1.95 10.17 13.25
N LEU A 85 -2.64 9.07 13.60
CA LEU A 85 -2.54 7.80 12.90
C LEU A 85 -3.08 7.89 11.47
N GLU A 86 -4.19 8.61 11.26
CA GLU A 86 -4.74 8.84 9.92
C GLU A 86 -3.70 9.53 9.02
N GLU A 87 -3.04 10.56 9.53
CA GLU A 87 -1.98 11.27 8.79
C GLU A 87 -0.77 10.35 8.50
N VAL A 88 -0.32 9.58 9.49
CA VAL A 88 0.74 8.56 9.31
C VAL A 88 0.34 7.56 8.22
N PHE A 89 -0.89 7.06 8.24
CA PHE A 89 -1.37 6.10 7.25
C PHE A 89 -1.51 6.71 5.85
N GLY A 90 -1.81 8.01 5.76
CA GLY A 90 -1.72 8.78 4.53
C GLY A 90 -0.31 8.79 3.96
N TYR A 91 0.70 9.08 4.79
CA TYR A 91 2.11 9.02 4.38
C TYR A 91 2.55 7.61 3.98
N VAL A 92 2.11 6.57 4.69
CA VAL A 92 2.37 5.17 4.29
C VAL A 92 1.85 4.91 2.88
N GLY A 93 0.63 5.38 2.58
CA GLY A 93 0.05 5.26 1.24
C GLY A 93 0.91 5.92 0.17
N ARG A 94 1.43 7.11 0.44
CA ARG A 94 2.34 7.80 -0.48
C ARG A 94 3.62 7.00 -0.74
N CYS A 95 4.25 6.47 0.30
CA CYS A 95 5.44 5.63 0.18
C CYS A 95 5.16 4.36 -0.63
N LEU A 96 4.03 3.69 -0.40
CA LEU A 96 3.63 2.50 -1.17
C LEU A 96 3.41 2.83 -2.65
N LYS A 97 2.83 4.00 -2.95
CA LYS A 97 2.61 4.45 -4.33
C LYS A 97 3.92 4.68 -5.08
N VAL A 98 4.89 5.31 -4.42
CA VAL A 98 6.25 5.51 -4.97
C VAL A 98 6.92 4.15 -5.23
N ALA A 99 6.90 3.25 -4.26
CA ALA A 99 7.48 1.91 -4.41
C ALA A 99 6.80 1.08 -5.53
N GLU A 100 5.49 1.24 -5.73
CA GLU A 100 4.78 0.61 -6.86
C GLU A 100 5.22 1.19 -8.21
N PHE A 101 5.41 2.50 -8.30
CA PHE A 101 5.89 3.18 -9.51
C PHE A 101 7.33 2.76 -9.87
N GLU A 102 8.22 2.69 -8.88
CA GLU A 102 9.60 2.23 -9.06
C GLU A 102 9.66 0.79 -9.57
N ARG A 103 8.86 -0.12 -9.00
CA ARG A 103 8.76 -1.51 -9.48
C ARG A 103 8.29 -1.60 -10.93
N LYS A 104 7.25 -0.82 -11.27
CA LYS A 104 6.73 -0.76 -12.65
C LYS A 104 7.79 -0.24 -13.62
N SER A 105 8.51 0.81 -13.23
CA SER A 105 9.58 1.41 -14.04
C SER A 105 10.75 0.45 -14.26
N ALA A 106 11.18 -0.27 -13.23
CA ALA A 106 12.23 -1.28 -13.34
C ALA A 106 11.83 -2.51 -14.19
N SER A 107 10.52 -2.84 -14.21
CA SER A 107 9.99 -3.94 -15.02
C SER A 107 9.70 -3.58 -16.48
N ARG A 108 9.79 -2.29 -16.85
CA ARG A 108 9.51 -1.84 -18.22
C ARG A 108 10.72 -2.19 -19.10
N PRO A 109 10.58 -3.08 -20.09
CA PRO A 109 11.67 -3.33 -21.02
C PRO A 109 12.00 -2.03 -21.78
N GLU A 110 13.28 -1.77 -21.99
CA GLU A 110 13.81 -0.69 -22.82
C GLU A 110 12.96 -0.54 -24.10
N PRO A 111 12.57 0.68 -24.51
CA PRO A 111 11.89 0.87 -25.78
C PRO A 111 12.79 0.32 -26.89
N ARG A 112 12.31 -0.71 -27.59
CA ARG A 112 13.07 -1.33 -28.69
C ARG A 112 13.50 -0.24 -29.68
N PRO A 113 14.78 -0.16 -30.06
CA PRO A 113 15.23 0.83 -31.03
C PRO A 113 14.48 0.60 -32.36
N GLY A 114 13.83 1.68 -32.81
CA GLY A 114 13.19 1.91 -34.10
C GLY A 114 12.85 0.71 -34.98
N ARG A 115 11.55 0.39 -35.10
CA ARG A 115 11.04 -0.07 -36.40
C ARG A 115 10.79 1.19 -37.24
N PRO A 116 11.57 1.46 -38.30
CA PRO A 116 11.27 2.60 -39.17
C PRO A 116 9.86 2.42 -39.76
N PRO A 117 9.11 3.52 -40.00
CA PRO A 117 7.84 3.43 -40.68
C PRO A 117 8.09 2.79 -42.05
N GLY A 118 7.54 1.59 -42.26
CA GLY A 118 7.67 0.90 -43.53
C GLY A 118 7.13 1.78 -44.63
N ARG A 119 7.99 2.17 -45.58
CA ARG A 119 7.55 2.73 -46.86
C ARG A 119 6.66 1.69 -47.52
N GLY A 120 5.35 1.91 -47.47
CA GLY A 120 4.39 1.16 -48.26
C GLY A 120 4.73 1.36 -49.74
N GLY A 121 5.32 0.34 -50.35
CA GLY A 121 5.46 0.25 -51.79
C GLY A 121 4.06 0.20 -52.40
N ARG A 122 3.64 1.31 -53.02
CA ARG A 122 2.54 1.28 -53.98
C ARG A 122 3.07 0.64 -55.26
N GLN A 123 2.76 -0.63 -55.46
CA GLN A 123 2.62 -1.19 -56.80
C GLN A 123 1.15 -1.14 -57.19
N ARG A 124 0.84 -0.31 -58.18
CA ARG A 124 0.02 -0.61 -59.36
C ARG A 124 -0.06 0.63 -60.23
#